data_AF-A0A8J1ZWT2-F1
#
_entry.id   AF-A0A8J1ZWT2-F1
#
_cell.length_a   1.000
_cell.length_b   1.000
_cell.length_c   1.000
_cell.angle_alpha   90.00
_cell.angle_beta   90.00
_cell.angle_gamma   90.00
#
_symmetry.space_group_name_H-M   'P 1'
#
loop_
_entity.id
_entity.type
_entity.pdbx_description
1 polymer ?
#
loop_
_entity_poly.entity_id
_entity_poly.type
_entity_poly.pdbx_seq_one_letter_code
_entity_poly.pdbx_strand_id
1 'polypeptide(L)'
;MPSSPTHGGAVSLEGVPTALSLDTAPSSTKGSSKDRSATSAKIPACAQCKRRATTHAKCRRGCNLEVYYCSIGCQTKDWPKHKFVCKSAEAEEAALKQKQLAARRERKMRMEKFRMCKACGNPNCWKAQMYERMVAEEMEELVAYEVSS
;
A
#
# COMPACT_ATOMS: atom_id res chain seq x y z
N MET A 1 -0.33 51.55 33.38
CA MET A 1 0.42 51.28 34.63
C MET A 1 -0.59 51.36 35.77
N PRO A 2 -0.66 50.37 36.67
CA PRO A 2 0.38 50.06 37.66
C PRO A 2 0.77 48.55 37.66
N SER A 3 2.05 48.20 37.73
CA SER A 3 2.90 48.02 38.93
C SER A 3 2.75 46.62 39.57
N SER A 4 3.81 45.82 39.42
CA SER A 4 4.14 44.68 40.28
C SER A 4 4.21 45.10 41.77
N PRO A 5 4.18 44.15 42.72
CA PRO A 5 5.47 43.71 43.25
C PRO A 5 5.56 42.24 43.73
N THR A 6 6.82 41.91 43.96
CA THR A 6 7.52 40.72 44.43
C THR A 6 7.27 40.33 45.91
N HIS A 7 7.57 39.07 46.28
CA HIS A 7 8.59 38.64 47.28
C HIS A 7 8.25 37.34 48.04
N GLY A 8 9.30 36.53 48.27
CA GLY A 8 9.49 35.65 49.42
C GLY A 8 9.03 34.19 49.23
N GLY A 9 9.78 33.15 49.57
CA GLY A 9 11.03 33.02 50.33
C GLY A 9 11.05 31.66 51.05
N ALA A 10 12.27 31.16 51.34
CA ALA A 10 12.64 30.13 52.35
C ALA A 10 12.19 28.67 52.11
N VAL A 11 13.07 27.71 51.75
CA VAL A 11 14.13 26.95 52.51
C VAL A 11 13.65 25.79 53.41
N SER A 12 14.48 24.73 53.42
CA SER A 12 14.59 23.54 54.30
C SER A 12 14.34 22.22 53.54
N LEU A 13 15.37 21.45 53.16
CA LEU A 13 16.23 20.56 53.99
C LEU A 13 15.33 19.61 54.82
N GLU A 14 15.33 18.29 54.65
CA GLU A 14 16.38 17.30 54.96
C GLU A 14 15.95 15.93 54.35
N GLY A 15 16.90 15.00 54.11
CA GLY A 15 16.60 13.56 54.19
C GLY A 15 17.11 12.66 53.04
N VAL A 16 18.30 12.09 53.23
CA VAL A 16 18.80 10.87 52.55
C VAL A 16 19.17 9.89 53.68
N PRO A 17 18.79 8.60 53.63
CA PRO A 17 19.75 7.61 53.14
C PRO A 17 19.17 6.36 52.41
N THR A 18 19.92 5.96 51.37
CA THR A 18 20.49 4.62 51.11
C THR A 18 19.62 3.36 51.19
N ALA A 19 19.42 2.70 50.04
CA ALA A 19 19.62 1.25 49.82
C ALA A 19 19.50 0.96 48.30
N LEU A 20 20.58 0.55 47.64
CA LEU A 20 20.81 -0.83 47.17
C LEU A 20 19.67 -1.41 46.30
N SER A 21 19.90 -1.46 44.99
CA SER A 21 19.75 -2.69 44.21
C SER A 21 20.40 -2.54 42.84
N LEU A 22 21.31 -3.47 42.56
CA LEU A 22 21.82 -3.77 41.24
C LEU A 22 20.69 -4.41 40.45
N ASP A 23 20.44 -3.95 39.22
CA ASP A 23 20.06 -4.86 38.14
C ASP A 23 20.53 -4.30 36.79
N THR A 24 21.46 -5.06 36.24
CA THR A 24 21.95 -5.01 34.86
C THR A 24 20.79 -5.32 33.90
N ALA A 25 20.52 -4.45 32.93
CA ALA A 25 19.76 -4.83 31.75
C ALA A 25 20.46 -4.30 30.48
N PRO A 26 20.88 -5.17 29.55
CA PRO A 26 21.59 -4.81 28.33
C PRO A 26 20.68 -4.17 27.28
N SER A 27 21.31 -3.25 26.53
CA SER A 27 20.93 -2.81 25.18
C SER A 27 20.14 -3.85 24.40
N SER A 28 18.85 -3.58 24.22
CA SER A 28 18.04 -4.16 23.14
C SER A 28 17.74 -3.08 22.10
N THR A 29 18.79 -2.56 21.46
CA THR A 29 18.66 -2.05 20.10
C THR A 29 18.45 -3.25 19.20
N LYS A 30 17.19 -3.68 19.06
CA LYS A 30 16.76 -4.62 18.02
C LYS A 30 16.76 -3.88 16.67
N GLY A 31 17.94 -3.40 16.27
CA GLY A 31 18.25 -3.06 14.90
C GLY A 31 18.37 -4.39 14.15
N SER A 32 17.24 -4.92 13.69
CA SER A 32 17.26 -5.90 12.62
C SER A 32 17.79 -5.20 11.37
N SER A 33 19.12 -5.19 11.25
CA SER A 33 19.82 -5.10 9.98
C SER A 33 19.22 -6.16 9.08
N LYS A 34 18.20 -5.76 8.34
CA LYS A 34 17.74 -6.51 7.18
C LYS A 34 18.87 -6.39 6.19
N ASP A 35 19.75 -7.38 6.19
CA ASP A 35 20.75 -7.60 5.17
C ASP A 35 20.08 -7.38 3.82
N ARG A 36 20.31 -6.18 3.27
CA ARG A 36 19.99 -5.88 1.88
C ARG A 36 21.03 -6.65 1.12
N SER A 37 20.75 -7.94 0.92
CA SER A 37 21.38 -8.76 -0.08
C SER A 37 21.39 -7.92 -1.35
N ALA A 38 22.55 -7.38 -1.67
CA ALA A 38 22.80 -6.56 -2.84
C ALA A 38 22.64 -7.49 -4.03
N THR A 39 21.39 -7.76 -4.41
CA THR A 39 21.07 -8.30 -5.71
C THR A 39 21.64 -7.28 -6.69
N SER A 40 22.72 -7.67 -7.34
CA SER A 40 23.41 -6.86 -8.34
C SER A 40 22.40 -6.61 -9.47
N ALA A 41 21.65 -5.51 -9.35
CA ALA A 41 20.58 -5.17 -10.28
C ALA A 41 21.23 -4.96 -11.64
N LYS A 42 20.89 -5.83 -12.61
CA LYS A 42 21.41 -5.74 -13.97
C LYS A 42 21.02 -4.37 -14.54
N ILE A 43 22.00 -3.50 -14.77
CA ILE A 43 21.75 -2.18 -15.36
C ILE A 43 21.26 -2.40 -16.79
N PRO A 44 20.06 -1.93 -17.15
CA PRO A 44 19.48 -2.18 -18.46
C PRO A 44 20.28 -1.49 -19.58
N ALA A 45 20.25 -2.07 -20.78
CA ALA A 45 20.92 -1.53 -21.95
C ALA A 45 20.09 -0.42 -22.59
N CYS A 46 20.77 0.62 -23.09
CA CYS A 46 20.16 1.72 -23.83
C CYS A 46 19.60 1.22 -25.17
N ALA A 47 18.33 1.49 -25.45
CA ALA A 47 17.67 1.07 -26.68
C ALA A 47 18.37 1.63 -27.94
N GLN A 48 18.93 2.83 -27.84
CA GLN A 48 19.58 3.52 -28.97
C GLN A 48 21.06 3.15 -29.16
N CYS A 49 21.90 3.26 -28.12
CA CYS A 49 23.36 3.07 -28.25
C CYS A 49 23.89 1.81 -27.56
N LYS A 50 23.02 0.97 -26.98
CA LYS A 50 23.32 -0.31 -26.33
C LYS A 50 24.26 -0.25 -25.10
N ARG A 51 24.78 0.92 -24.75
CA ARG A 51 25.50 1.16 -23.48
C ARG A 51 24.57 1.12 -22.27
N ARG A 52 25.11 0.97 -21.06
CA ARG A 52 24.34 0.94 -19.80
C ARG A 52 23.51 2.22 -19.62
N ALA A 53 22.23 2.07 -19.30
CA ALA A 53 21.31 3.17 -19.05
C ALA A 53 21.40 3.61 -17.57
N THR A 54 22.29 4.55 -17.27
CA THR A 54 22.62 4.95 -15.89
C THR A 54 21.79 6.12 -15.35
N THR A 55 21.38 7.06 -16.20
CA THR A 55 20.74 8.32 -15.76
C THR A 55 19.31 8.52 -16.26
N HIS A 56 18.86 7.77 -17.27
CA HIS A 56 17.61 8.01 -17.99
C HIS A 56 16.83 6.72 -18.30
N ALA A 57 16.68 5.89 -17.27
CA ALA A 57 16.20 4.52 -17.39
C ALA A 57 14.83 4.37 -18.08
N LYS A 58 13.89 5.32 -18.03
CA LYS A 58 12.58 5.11 -18.71
C LYS A 58 12.27 6.20 -19.71
N CYS A 59 11.40 5.88 -20.66
CA CYS A 59 10.85 6.85 -21.59
C CYS A 59 10.20 8.01 -20.81
N ARG A 60 10.63 9.25 -21.08
CA ARG A 60 10.08 10.47 -20.46
C ARG A 60 8.59 10.71 -20.72
N ARG A 61 8.01 10.16 -21.81
CA ARG A 61 6.56 10.24 -22.01
C ARG A 61 5.79 9.36 -21.04
N GLY A 62 6.46 8.41 -20.37
CA GLY A 62 5.86 7.59 -19.33
C GLY A 62 5.16 6.34 -19.86
N CYS A 63 5.43 5.90 -21.10
CA CYS A 63 4.95 4.59 -21.53
C CYS A 63 5.56 3.52 -20.63
N ASN A 64 4.73 2.57 -20.17
CA ASN A 64 5.12 1.50 -19.26
C ASN A 64 5.92 0.36 -19.94
N LEU A 65 6.51 0.63 -21.10
CA LEU A 65 7.39 -0.30 -21.80
C LEU A 65 8.77 -0.35 -21.13
N GLU A 66 9.39 -1.53 -21.15
CA GLU A 66 10.75 -1.76 -20.67
C GLU A 66 11.81 -1.25 -21.66
N VAL A 67 11.73 0.05 -22.01
CA VAL A 67 12.67 0.72 -22.92
C VAL A 67 13.48 1.74 -22.14
N TYR A 68 14.81 1.56 -22.18
CA TYR A 68 15.76 2.32 -21.37
C TYR A 68 16.68 3.18 -22.22
N TYR A 69 17.05 4.37 -21.73
CA TYR A 69 17.98 5.27 -22.42
C TYR A 69 19.10 5.74 -21.49
N CYS A 70 20.32 5.85 -22.00
CA CYS A 70 21.42 6.41 -21.21
C CYS A 70 21.41 7.95 -21.19
N SER A 71 20.62 8.60 -22.06
CA SER A 71 20.48 10.05 -22.11
C SER A 71 19.25 10.47 -22.89
N ILE A 72 18.83 11.72 -22.70
CA ILE A 72 17.76 12.36 -23.49
C ILE A 72 18.13 12.36 -24.97
N GLY A 73 19.39 12.60 -25.32
CA GLY A 73 19.84 12.55 -26.72
C GLY A 73 19.65 11.18 -27.36
N CYS A 74 19.81 10.09 -26.61
CA CYS A 74 19.48 8.75 -27.09
C CYS A 74 17.98 8.54 -27.28
N GLN A 75 17.16 9.06 -26.37
CA GLN A 75 15.71 9.01 -26.49
C GLN A 75 15.21 9.79 -27.72
N THR A 76 15.69 11.02 -27.92
CA THR A 76 15.28 11.87 -29.05
C THR A 76 15.66 11.24 -30.40
N LYS A 77 16.84 10.60 -30.49
CA LYS A 77 17.27 9.90 -31.71
C LYS A 77 16.42 8.68 -32.04
N ASP A 78 15.98 7.94 -31.02
CA ASP A 78 15.12 6.77 -31.18
C ASP A 78 13.63 7.14 -31.33
N TRP A 79 13.25 8.35 -30.94
CA TRP A 79 11.86 8.83 -30.91
C TRP A 79 11.06 8.59 -32.20
N PRO A 80 11.60 8.80 -33.42
CA PRO A 80 10.84 8.53 -34.65
C PRO A 80 10.32 7.10 -34.75
N LYS A 81 11.05 6.13 -34.18
CA LYS A 81 10.66 4.71 -34.14
C LYS A 81 9.82 4.42 -32.90
N HIS A 82 10.29 4.86 -31.74
CA HIS A 82 9.64 4.58 -30.46
C HIS A 82 8.24 5.20 -30.33
N LYS A 83 7.97 6.36 -30.96
CA LYS A 83 6.71 7.10 -30.81
C LYS A 83 5.45 6.30 -31.10
N PHE A 84 5.52 5.36 -32.04
CA PHE A 84 4.37 4.57 -32.44
C PHE A 84 4.02 3.55 -31.36
N VAL A 85 5.02 2.79 -30.91
CA VAL A 85 4.85 1.80 -29.84
C VAL A 85 4.52 2.48 -28.51
N CYS A 86 5.13 3.63 -28.24
CA CYS A 86 4.83 4.45 -27.06
C CYS A 86 3.34 4.82 -26.98
N LYS A 87 2.76 5.33 -28.07
CA LYS A 87 1.34 5.69 -28.13
C LYS A 87 0.41 4.48 -28.03
N SER A 88 0.76 3.38 -28.70
CA SER A 88 -0.05 2.16 -28.64
C SER A 88 -0.10 1.61 -27.21
N ALA A 89 1.04 1.56 -26.52
CA ALA A 89 1.10 1.11 -25.13
C ALA A 89 0.26 1.99 -24.19
N GLU A 90 0.31 3.32 -24.36
CA GLU A 90 -0.53 4.25 -23.59
C GLU A 90 -2.03 4.01 -23.84
N ALA A 91 -2.41 3.77 -25.10
CA ALA A 91 -3.80 3.50 -25.47
C ALA A 91 -4.30 2.16 -24.90
N GLU A 92 -3.48 1.11 -24.95
CA GLU A 92 -3.79 -0.20 -24.38
C GLU A 92 -3.96 -0.13 -22.86
N GLU A 93 -3.07 0.57 -22.17
CA GLU A 93 -3.16 0.78 -20.72
C GLU A 93 -4.43 1.57 -20.35
N ALA A 94 -4.74 2.64 -21.10
CA ALA A 94 -5.95 3.41 -20.92
C ALA A 94 -7.22 2.55 -21.14
N ALA A 95 -7.24 1.72 -22.18
CA ALA A 95 -8.34 0.82 -22.47
C ALA A 95 -8.52 -0.24 -21.37
N LEU A 96 -7.42 -0.80 -20.84
CA LEU A 96 -7.46 -1.75 -19.73
C LEU A 96 -8.02 -1.09 -18.47
N LYS A 97 -7.55 0.11 -18.12
CA LYS A 97 -8.04 0.88 -16.97
C LYS A 97 -9.52 1.23 -17.13
N GLN A 98 -9.96 1.57 -18.33
CA GLN A 98 -11.37 1.83 -18.63
C GLN A 98 -12.23 0.57 -18.43
N LYS A 99 -11.79 -0.58 -18.91
CA LYS A 99 -12.47 -1.87 -18.69
C LYS A 99 -12.56 -2.22 -17.20
N GLN A 100 -11.47 -2.04 -16.45
CA GLN A 100 -11.45 -2.26 -15.00
C GLN A 100 -12.41 -1.32 -14.26
N LEU A 101 -12.45 -0.04 -14.63
CA LEU A 101 -13.39 0.92 -14.05
C LEU A 101 -14.85 0.58 -14.40
N ALA A 102 -15.12 0.15 -15.63
CA ALA A 102 -16.45 -0.30 -16.04
C ALA A 102 -16.88 -1.53 -15.23
N ALA A 103 -16.02 -2.55 -15.11
CA ALA A 103 -16.28 -3.73 -14.28
C ALA A 103 -16.50 -3.35 -12.81
N ARG A 104 -15.72 -2.41 -12.26
CA ARG A 104 -15.91 -1.89 -10.90
C ARG A 104 -17.26 -1.20 -10.74
N ARG A 105 -17.67 -0.39 -11.72
CA ARG A 105 -18.99 0.27 -11.75
C ARG A 105 -20.11 -0.76 -11.84
N GLU A 106 -19.98 -1.75 -12.71
CA GLU A 106 -20.97 -2.82 -12.86
C GLU A 106 -21.09 -3.64 -11.56
N ARG A 107 -19.97 -4.02 -10.94
CA ARG A 107 -19.97 -4.71 -9.64
C ARG A 107 -20.65 -3.86 -8.56
N LYS A 108 -20.38 -2.55 -8.52
CA LYS A 108 -21.05 -1.64 -7.59
C LYS A 108 -22.55 -1.58 -7.85
N MET A 109 -22.97 -1.43 -9.11
CA MET A 109 -24.38 -1.41 -9.51
C MET A 109 -25.08 -2.74 -9.19
N ARG A 110 -24.40 -3.88 -9.39
CA ARG A 110 -24.92 -5.19 -9.02
C ARG A 110 -25.17 -5.25 -7.51
N MET A 111 -24.17 -4.90 -6.70
CA MET A 111 -24.31 -4.84 -5.24
C MET A 111 -25.42 -3.87 -4.80
N GLU A 112 -25.54 -2.70 -5.44
CA GLU A 112 -26.56 -1.70 -5.14
C GLU A 112 -27.97 -2.15 -5.56
N LYS A 113 -28.10 -2.82 -6.70
CA LYS A 113 -29.36 -3.42 -7.17
C LYS A 113 -29.88 -4.50 -6.21
N PHE A 114 -28.97 -5.23 -5.58
CA PHE A 114 -29.30 -6.19 -4.51
C PHE A 114 -29.39 -5.55 -3.13
N ARG A 115 -29.13 -4.24 -3.00
CA ARG A 115 -29.20 -3.46 -1.74
C ARG A 115 -30.64 -3.14 -1.33
N MET A 116 -31.68 -3.73 -1.92
CA MET A 116 -33.07 -3.50 -1.50
C MET A 116 -33.80 -4.84 -1.48
N CYS A 117 -34.32 -5.22 -0.31
CA CYS A 117 -35.18 -6.40 -0.20
C CYS A 117 -36.47 -6.18 -1.00
N LYS A 118 -36.74 -7.06 -1.97
CA LYS A 118 -37.93 -6.94 -2.85
C LYS A 118 -39.25 -7.02 -2.07
N ALA A 119 -39.26 -7.66 -0.91
CA ALA A 119 -40.45 -7.81 -0.07
C ALA A 119 -40.74 -6.59 0.81
N CYS A 120 -39.72 -5.87 1.29
CA CYS A 120 -39.93 -4.79 2.28
C CYS A 120 -39.21 -3.47 1.95
N GLY A 121 -38.47 -3.38 0.84
CA GLY A 121 -37.71 -2.19 0.43
C GLY A 121 -36.50 -1.84 1.31
N ASN A 122 -36.28 -2.56 2.41
CA ASN A 122 -35.23 -2.26 3.38
C ASN A 122 -33.83 -2.69 2.87
N PRO A 123 -32.83 -1.78 2.90
CA PRO A 123 -31.48 -2.07 2.42
C PRO A 123 -30.58 -2.87 3.35
N ASN A 124 -31.04 -3.24 4.55
CA ASN A 124 -30.27 -4.04 5.51
C ASN A 124 -30.75 -5.49 5.64
N CYS A 125 -31.90 -5.85 5.05
CA CYS A 125 -32.50 -7.18 5.17
C CYS A 125 -31.69 -8.28 4.44
N TRP A 126 -30.90 -7.94 3.42
CA TRP A 126 -30.07 -8.91 2.69
C TRP A 126 -28.79 -9.29 3.45
N LYS A 127 -28.28 -8.43 4.34
CA LYS A 127 -27.16 -8.76 5.24
C LYS A 127 -27.57 -9.84 6.25
N ALA A 128 -28.80 -9.76 6.76
CA ALA A 128 -29.36 -10.79 7.65
C ALA A 128 -29.49 -12.14 6.92
N GLN A 129 -30.06 -12.18 5.71
CA GLN A 129 -30.19 -13.43 4.95
C GLN A 129 -28.85 -14.07 4.54
N MET A 130 -27.84 -13.27 4.18
CA MET A 130 -26.52 -13.81 3.86
C MET A 130 -25.82 -14.37 5.10
N TYR A 131 -25.94 -13.70 6.25
CA TYR A 131 -25.40 -14.18 7.51
C TYR A 131 -26.14 -15.45 7.98
N GLU A 132 -27.47 -15.50 7.87
CA GLU A 132 -28.27 -16.70 8.16
C GLU A 132 -27.88 -17.89 7.25
N ARG A 133 -27.60 -17.66 5.97
CA ARG A 133 -27.12 -18.73 5.08
C ARG A 133 -25.73 -19.22 5.45
N MET A 134 -24.81 -18.32 5.78
CA MET A 134 -23.46 -18.70 6.24
C MET A 134 -23.52 -19.48 7.56
N VAL A 135 -24.35 -19.03 8.51
CA VAL A 135 -24.56 -19.73 9.80
C VAL A 135 -25.25 -21.08 9.59
N ALA A 136 -26.16 -21.21 8.62
CA ALA A 136 -26.79 -22.48 8.30
C ALA A 136 -25.81 -23.49 7.70
N GLU A 137 -24.92 -23.07 6.78
CA GLU A 137 -23.86 -23.93 6.23
C GLU A 137 -22.87 -24.40 7.32
N GLU A 138 -22.48 -23.50 8.22
CA GLU A 138 -21.60 -23.82 9.36
C GLU A 138 -22.29 -24.76 10.37
N MET A 139 -23.60 -24.62 10.59
CA MET A 139 -24.38 -25.56 11.39
C MET A 139 -24.57 -26.91 10.71
N GLU A 140 -24.77 -26.97 9.39
CA GLU A 140 -24.86 -28.24 8.65
C GLU A 140 -23.54 -29.02 8.70
N GLU A 141 -22.40 -28.32 8.66
CA GLU A 141 -21.06 -28.94 8.80
C GLU A 141 -20.86 -29.51 10.21
N LEU A 142 -21.29 -28.80 11.26
CA LEU A 142 -21.22 -29.28 12.65
C LEU A 142 -22.15 -30.47 12.89
N VAL A 143 -23.37 -30.43 12.35
CA VAL A 143 -24.33 -31.56 12.45
C VAL A 143 -23.80 -32.78 11.69
N ALA A 144 -23.19 -32.59 10.51
CA ALA A 144 -22.59 -33.69 9.76
C ALA A 144 -21.39 -34.33 10.49
N TYR A 145 -20.61 -33.52 11.22
CA TYR A 145 -19.50 -34.00 12.05
C TYR A 145 -19.96 -34.79 13.29
N GLU A 146 -21.01 -34.33 13.98
CA GLU A 146 -21.60 -35.05 15.12
C GLU A 146 -22.25 -36.37 14.71
N VAL A 147 -22.93 -36.41 13.56
CA VAL A 147 -23.54 -37.65 13.04
C VAL A 147 -22.49 -38.66 12.57
N SER A 148 -21.27 -38.21 12.26
CA SER A 148 -20.16 -39.06 11.82
C SER A 148 -19.23 -39.52 12.96
N SER A 149 -19.44 -39.06 14.19
CA SER A 149 -18.63 -39.39 15.38
C SER A 149 -19.36 -40.37 16.31
#